data_AF-A0A957LS88-F1
#
_entry.id   AF-A0A957LS88-F1
#
_cell.length_a   1.000
_cell.length_b   1.000
_cell.length_c   1.000
_cell.angle_alpha   90.00
_cell.angle_beta   90.00
_cell.angle_gamma   90.00
#
_symmetry.space_group_name_H-M   'P 1'
#
loop_
_entity.id
_entity.type
_entity.pdbx_description
1 polymer ?
#
loop_
_entity_poly.entity_id
_entity_poly.type
_entity_poly.pdbx_seq_one_letter_code
_entity_poly.pdbx_strand_id
1 'polypeptide(L)'
;MATNGASPAADWADLADYITTEEAADLSGYHVNYIRRIMRQGKIKGRKAGIVWLIERPSLLEYLAKVNALGTRRFGPGGMDKPINEE
;
A
#
# COMPACT_ATOMS: atom_id res chain seq x y z
N MET A 1 13.07 -6.16 20.17
CA MET A 1 11.71 -5.81 19.70
C MET A 1 11.56 -6.42 18.32
N ALA A 2 10.61 -7.33 18.14
CA ALA A 2 10.65 -8.29 17.04
C ALA A 2 10.25 -7.67 15.70
N THR A 3 11.24 -7.35 14.87
CA THR A 3 11.12 -7.34 13.41
C THR A 3 10.91 -8.78 12.94
N ASN A 4 9.66 -9.22 12.89
CA ASN A 4 9.28 -10.48 12.24
C ASN A 4 8.27 -10.16 11.13
N GLY A 5 8.74 -9.44 10.10
CA GLY A 5 8.16 -9.50 8.76
C GLY A 5 8.91 -10.59 8.01
N ALA A 6 8.35 -11.79 7.96
CA ALA A 6 9.02 -12.99 7.47
C ALA A 6 9.50 -12.85 6.00
N SER A 7 10.82 -12.86 5.83
CA SER A 7 11.63 -13.85 5.09
C SER A 7 11.45 -14.13 3.57
N PRO A 8 12.53 -14.64 2.93
CA PRO A 8 12.87 -14.47 1.51
C PRO A 8 12.48 -15.66 0.62
N ALA A 9 12.75 -15.52 -0.69
CA ALA A 9 12.52 -16.45 -1.81
C ALA A 9 11.15 -16.26 -2.49
N ALA A 10 11.08 -15.65 -3.68
CA ALA A 10 11.45 -16.27 -4.97
C ALA A 10 10.78 -17.65 -5.12
N ASP A 11 9.86 -17.74 -6.10
CA ASP A 11 9.15 -18.96 -6.57
C ASP A 11 7.75 -19.33 -6.01
N TRP A 12 6.93 -18.38 -5.53
CA TRP A 12 5.48 -18.56 -5.24
C TRP A 12 4.56 -17.57 -6.00
N ALA A 13 5.07 -16.91 -7.03
CA ALA A 13 4.57 -15.68 -7.65
C ALA A 13 3.12 -15.70 -8.21
N ASP A 14 2.44 -16.84 -8.22
CA ASP A 14 1.09 -17.00 -8.79
C ASP A 14 -0.03 -17.21 -7.74
N LEU A 15 0.30 -17.46 -6.47
CA LEU A 15 -0.68 -17.54 -5.35
C LEU A 15 -0.70 -16.25 -4.48
N ALA A 16 -0.02 -15.21 -4.97
CA ALA A 16 0.78 -14.29 -4.16
C ALA A 16 0.26 -12.86 -3.99
N ASP A 17 -0.87 -12.52 -4.61
CA ASP A 17 -1.17 -11.10 -4.83
C ASP A 17 -1.79 -10.38 -3.64
N TYR A 18 -1.81 -10.99 -2.45
CA TYR A 18 -2.34 -10.36 -1.24
C TYR A 18 -1.22 -10.05 -0.24
N ILE A 19 -1.04 -8.77 0.06
CA ILE A 19 -0.10 -8.25 1.05
C ILE A 19 -0.84 -7.72 2.28
N THR A 20 -0.18 -7.66 3.43
CA THR A 20 -0.74 -7.06 4.64
C THR A 20 -0.80 -5.53 4.56
N THR A 21 -1.51 -4.89 5.49
CA THR A 21 -1.54 -3.42 5.56
C THR A 21 -0.19 -2.78 5.86
N GLU A 22 0.72 -3.52 6.52
CA GLU A 22 2.07 -3.06 6.85
C GLU A 22 2.98 -3.13 5.62
N GLU A 23 3.00 -4.27 4.92
CA GLU A 23 3.72 -4.39 3.66
C GLU A 23 3.21 -3.41 2.59
N ALA A 24 1.90 -3.16 2.55
CA ALA A 24 1.31 -2.15 1.67
C ALA A 24 1.78 -0.73 2.02
N ALA A 25 1.98 -0.44 3.31
CA ALA A 25 2.50 0.84 3.75
C ALA A 25 3.97 1.00 3.32
N ASP A 26 4.79 -0.02 3.54
CA ASP A 26 6.21 -0.02 3.13
C ASP A 26 6.36 0.08 1.61
N LEU A 27 5.53 -0.64 0.84
CA LEU A 27 5.56 -0.63 -0.62
C LEU A 27 5.11 0.70 -1.21
N SER A 28 4.08 1.32 -0.63
CA SER A 28 3.52 2.58 -1.14
C SER A 28 4.18 3.84 -0.56
N GLY A 29 4.94 3.71 0.52
CA GLY A 29 5.43 4.85 1.31
C GLY A 29 4.33 5.60 2.08
N TYR A 30 3.08 5.11 2.07
CA TYR A 30 1.98 5.70 2.80
C TYR A 30 1.80 5.04 4.16
N HIS A 31 1.34 5.83 5.13
CA HIS A 31 1.02 5.29 6.46
C HIS A 31 -0.13 4.26 6.40
N VAL A 32 -0.03 3.21 7.23
CA VAL A 32 -1.02 2.11 7.37
C VAL A 32 -2.47 2.61 7.50
N ASN A 33 -2.68 3.70 8.24
CA ASN A 33 -4.00 4.32 8.40
C ASN A 33 -4.56 4.88 7.08
N TYR A 34 -3.71 5.45 6.23
CA TYR A 34 -4.11 5.93 4.92
C TYR A 34 -4.51 4.77 4.01
N ILE A 35 -3.72 3.69 4.01
CA ILE A 35 -4.01 2.46 3.28
C ILE A 35 -5.38 1.89 3.71
N ARG A 36 -5.64 1.76 5.01
CA ARG A 36 -6.96 1.33 5.54
C ARG A 36 -8.09 2.28 5.13
N ARG A 37 -7.83 3.59 5.09
CA ARG A 37 -8.82 4.60 4.67
C ARG A 37 -9.21 4.41 3.21
N ILE A 38 -8.24 4.29 2.30
CA ILE A 38 -8.53 4.12 0.86
C ILE A 38 -9.15 2.75 0.56
N MET A 39 -8.78 1.72 1.33
CA MET A 39 -9.43 0.41 1.27
C MET A 39 -10.91 0.48 1.70
N ARG A 40 -11.22 1.14 2.81
CA ARG A 40 -12.62 1.34 3.27
C ARG A 40 -13.44 2.21 2.31
N GLN A 41 -12.78 3.08 1.55
CA GLN A 41 -13.40 3.87 0.48
C GLN A 41 -13.64 3.05 -0.80
N GLY A 42 -13.15 1.81 -0.89
CA GLY A 42 -13.27 0.96 -2.08
C GLY A 42 -12.33 1.37 -3.23
N LYS A 43 -11.30 2.17 -2.95
CA LYS A 43 -10.32 2.62 -3.98
C LYS A 43 -9.31 1.53 -4.34
N ILE A 44 -9.01 0.66 -3.37
CA ILE A 44 -8.16 -0.51 -3.53
C ILE A 44 -8.93 -1.74 -3.07
N LYS A 45 -8.68 -2.86 -3.73
CA LYS A 45 -9.28 -4.14 -3.38
C LYS A 45 -8.53 -4.75 -2.19
N GLY A 46 -9.31 -5.22 -1.23
CA GLY A 46 -8.80 -5.91 -0.06
C GLY A 46 -9.87 -6.79 0.55
N ARG A 47 -9.44 -7.85 1.22
CA ARG A 47 -10.30 -8.80 1.93
C ARG A 47 -9.93 -8.87 3.40
N LYS A 48 -10.94 -9.04 4.24
CA LYS A 48 -10.72 -9.30 5.66
C LYS A 48 -10.46 -10.79 5.85
N ALA A 49 -9.29 -11.14 6.37
CA ALA A 49 -8.92 -12.51 6.70
C ALA A 49 -8.77 -12.62 8.22
N GLY A 50 -9.85 -13.03 8.90
CA GLY A 50 -9.89 -13.06 10.37
C GLY A 50 -9.75 -11.67 10.99
N ILE A 51 -8.63 -11.43 11.66
CA ILE A 51 -8.31 -10.16 12.35
C ILE A 51 -7.56 -9.19 11.43
N VAL A 52 -6.86 -9.72 10.42
CA VAL A 52 -6.01 -8.92 9.54
C VAL A 52 -6.73 -8.52 8.25
N TRP A 53 -6.29 -7.40 7.68
CA TRP A 53 -6.71 -6.95 6.36
C TRP A 53 -5.64 -7.31 5.35
N LEU A 54 -6.05 -8.04 4.33
CA LEU A 54 -5.22 -8.39 3.19
C LEU A 54 -5.60 -7.49 2.02
N ILE A 55 -4.60 -6.94 1.35
CA ILE A 55 -4.76 -5.98 0.27
C ILE A 55 -4.21 -6.62 -0.99
N GLU A 56 -4.97 -6.49 -2.07
CA GLU A 56 -4.52 -6.94 -3.37
C GLU A 56 -3.41 -5.99 -3.89
N ARG A 57 -2.18 -6.51 -3.99
CA ARG A 57 -0.99 -5.81 -4.48
C ARG A 57 -1.20 -5.15 -5.85
N PRO A 58 -1.73 -5.83 -6.89
CA PRO A 58 -1.95 -5.18 -8.18
C PRO A 58 -2.94 -4.02 -8.06
N SER A 59 -3.99 -4.14 -7.25
CA SER A 59 -4.94 -3.04 -7.03
C SER A 59 -4.30 -1.82 -6.37
N LEU A 60 -3.37 -2.03 -5.43
CA LEU A 60 -2.61 -0.95 -4.82
C LEU A 60 -1.70 -0.25 -5.84
N LEU A 61 -0.97 -1.02 -6.66
CA LEU A 61 -0.10 -0.46 -7.70
C LEU A 61 -0.90 0.34 -8.75
N GLU A 62 -2.06 -0.17 -9.18
CA GLU A 62 -2.96 0.57 -10.07
C GLU A 62 -3.41 1.89 -9.44
N TYR A 63 -3.71 1.89 -8.14
CA TYR A 63 -4.08 3.11 -7.43
C TYR A 63 -2.93 4.12 -7.40
N LEU A 64 -1.71 3.68 -7.13
CA LEU A 64 -0.52 4.55 -7.15
C LEU A 64 -0.30 5.14 -8.55
N ALA A 65 -0.40 4.33 -9.60
CA ALA A 65 -0.28 4.79 -10.98
C ALA A 65 -1.35 5.84 -11.32
N LYS A 66 -2.60 5.62 -10.89
CA LYS A 66 -3.70 6.60 -11.08
C LYS A 66 -3.44 7.89 -10.31
N VAL A 67 -2.98 7.82 -9.05
CA VAL A 67 -2.65 8.99 -8.23
C VAL A 67 -1.49 9.77 -8.84
N ASN A 68 -0.45 9.09 -9.32
CA ASN A 68 0.67 9.71 -10.02
C ASN A 68 0.21 10.44 -11.30
N ALA A 69 -0.63 9.78 -12.11
CA ALA A 69 -1.20 10.38 -13.33
C ALA A 69 -2.13 11.58 -13.02
N LEU A 70 -2.90 11.53 -11.92
CA LEU A 70 -3.77 12.62 -11.45
C LEU A 70 -2.97 13.76 -10.80
N GLY A 71 -1.86 13.44 -10.13
CA GLY A 71 -0.97 14.36 -9.43
C GLY A 71 -0.33 15.39 -10.35
N THR A 72 0.02 15.00 -11.58
CA THR A 72 0.52 15.92 -12.62
C THR A 72 -0.44 17.08 -12.91
N ARG A 73 -1.73 16.96 -12.58
CA ARG A 73 -2.73 18.02 -12.81
C ARG A 73 -3.00 18.93 -11.61
N ARG A 74 -2.39 18.70 -10.43
CA ARG A 74 -2.70 19.45 -9.20
C ARG A 74 -1.51 20.07 -8.46
N PHE A 75 -0.26 19.76 -8.78
CA PHE A 75 0.86 20.27 -7.98
C PHE A 75 1.38 21.63 -8.45
N GLY A 76 0.96 22.68 -7.72
CA GLY A 76 1.76 23.90 -7.52
C GLY A 76 2.99 23.63 -6.63
N PRO A 77 3.84 24.64 -6.38
CA PRO A 77 5.24 24.49 -5.95
C PRO A 77 5.48 23.98 -4.51
N GLY A 78 4.47 23.41 -3.85
CA GLY A 78 4.55 22.82 -2.51
C GLY A 78 4.21 21.33 -2.50
N GLY A 79 4.70 20.59 -3.50
CA GLY A 79 4.47 19.16 -3.69
C GLY A 79 4.67 18.37 -2.41
N MET A 80 3.58 17.96 -1.79
CA MET A 80 3.56 17.16 -0.57
C MET A 80 3.87 15.71 -0.96
N ASP A 81 5.13 15.46 -1.31
CA ASP A 81 5.73 14.13 -1.51
C ASP A 81 6.88 13.95 -0.52
N LYS A 82 6.55 14.05 0.77
CA LYS A 82 7.40 13.50 1.82
C LYS A 82 6.76 12.17 2.24
N PRO A 83 7.41 11.02 2.06
CA PRO A 83 7.01 9.81 2.77
C PRO A 83 7.14 10.14 4.27
N ILE A 84 6.02 10.09 4.98
CA ILE A 84 5.86 10.51 6.38
C ILE A 84 6.46 9.52 7.39
N ASN A 85 7.61 8.94 7.07
CA ASN A 85 8.32 8.01 7.95
C ASN A 85 9.75 8.52 8.22
N GLU A 86 9.82 9.62 8.96
CA GLU A 86 11.00 10.02 9.74
C GLU A 86 10.56 9.99 11.21
N GLU A 87 10.72 8.86 11.90
CA GLU A 87 11.08 8.77 13.33
C GLU A 87 11.69 7.39 13.64
#